data_AF-M3DZY8-F1
#
_entry.id   AF-M3DZY8-F1
#
_cell.length_a   1.000
_cell.length_b   1.000
_cell.length_c   1.000
_cell.angle_alpha   90.00
_cell.angle_beta   90.00
_cell.angle_gamma   90.00
#
_symmetry.space_group_name_H-M   'P 1'
#
loop_
_entity.id
_entity.type
_entity.pdbx_description
1 polymer ?
#
loop_
_entity_poly.entity_id
_entity_poly.type
_entity_poly.pdbx_seq_one_letter_code
_entity_poly.pdbx_strand_id
1 'polypeptide(L)'
;MIQSGDEKATDAAREEATNVGKRLDSQLPRTAEEVGYAASVLDGVEVLRVTGTATNDGDGVELIVRTSGSALESGLDPQTITVRRCFAVRVSPSLEWGEEARDVDCPDGPPLRFPPPPEPPEVPYAALEAKLPRVPAGGRVDEAEVRRVLDGLDMDPEITTEVKTEDGRVGILLSPPMYRYEPVDCVLAVVEPGETNVWMPSRIQRMPGEGGCSVGNALHPLPPPH
;
A
#
# COMPACT_ATOMS: atom_id res chain seq x y z
N MET A 1 18.04 21.64 34.40
CA MET A 1 18.98 20.51 34.31
C MET A 1 19.50 20.50 32.89
N ILE A 2 20.82 20.50 32.65
CA ILE A 2 21.36 20.40 31.29
C ILE A 2 21.28 18.92 30.93
N GLN A 3 20.48 18.58 29.94
CA GLN A 3 20.35 17.22 29.44
C GLN A 3 21.69 16.78 28.84
N SER A 4 22.15 15.60 29.23
CA SER A 4 23.41 15.03 28.73
C SER A 4 23.31 14.67 27.24
N GLY A 5 24.45 14.52 26.56
CA GLY A 5 24.45 14.13 25.15
C GLY A 5 23.83 12.74 24.90
N ASP A 6 23.96 11.82 25.86
CA ASP A 6 23.34 10.47 25.79
C ASP A 6 21.81 10.54 25.86
N GLU A 7 21.26 11.35 26.76
CA GLU A 7 19.81 11.57 26.87
C GLU A 7 19.26 12.22 25.60
N LYS A 8 19.94 13.23 25.04
CA LYS A 8 19.54 13.86 23.78
C LYS A 8 19.60 12.88 22.59
N ALA A 9 20.64 12.05 22.54
CA ALA A 9 20.78 11.03 21.50
C ALA A 9 19.68 9.96 21.65
N THR A 10 19.28 9.63 22.88
CA THR A 10 18.16 8.71 23.16
C THR A 10 16.83 9.31 22.73
N ASP A 11 16.58 10.59 23.01
CA ASP A 11 15.38 11.29 22.51
C ASP A 11 15.33 11.32 20.99
N ALA A 12 16.47 11.56 20.32
CA ALA A 12 16.55 11.48 18.85
C ALA A 12 16.22 10.05 18.35
N ALA A 13 16.69 9.01 19.03
CA ALA A 13 16.36 7.63 18.67
C ALA A 13 14.86 7.33 18.86
N ARG A 14 14.25 7.89 19.92
CA ARG A 14 12.80 7.79 20.20
C ARG A 14 11.98 8.52 19.13
N GLU A 15 12.44 9.68 18.68
CA GLU A 15 11.80 10.43 17.60
C GLU A 15 11.80 9.61 16.30
N GLU A 16 12.93 8.98 15.96
CA GLU A 16 12.99 8.06 14.81
C GLU A 16 12.01 6.89 14.95
N ALA A 17 11.93 6.26 16.13
CA ALA A 17 10.97 5.19 16.39
C ALA A 17 9.50 5.69 16.32
N THR A 18 9.24 6.91 16.77
CA THR A 18 7.91 7.55 16.64
C THR A 18 7.58 7.82 15.17
N ASN A 19 8.56 8.24 14.38
CA ASN A 19 8.39 8.44 12.94
C ASN A 19 8.12 7.12 12.19
N VAL A 20 8.63 5.98 12.67
CA VAL A 20 8.21 4.66 12.20
C VAL A 20 6.71 4.47 12.40
N GLY A 21 6.18 4.73 13.59
CA GLY A 21 4.75 4.66 13.87
C GLY A 21 3.92 5.55 12.92
N LYS A 22 4.35 6.79 12.69
CA LYS A 22 3.69 7.72 11.75
C LYS A 22 3.70 7.23 10.31
N ARG A 23 4.82 6.66 9.84
CA ARG A 23 4.92 6.11 8.48
C ARG A 23 4.10 4.84 8.31
N LEU A 24 3.93 4.10 9.39
CA LEU A 24 3.06 2.94 9.45
C LEU A 24 1.62 3.35 9.75
N ASP A 25 1.27 4.61 9.97
CA ASP A 25 -0.13 4.95 10.20
C ASP A 25 -0.96 4.70 8.93
N SER A 26 -2.08 3.99 9.09
CA SER A 26 -2.98 3.68 7.99
C SER A 26 -4.37 3.33 8.50
N GLN A 27 -5.39 3.88 7.83
CA GLN A 27 -6.78 3.52 8.08
C GLN A 27 -7.14 2.12 7.56
N LEU A 28 -6.29 1.53 6.70
CA LEU A 28 -6.57 0.23 6.11
C LEU A 28 -5.99 -0.90 6.99
N PRO A 29 -6.79 -1.93 7.34
CA PRO A 29 -6.34 -3.08 8.12
C PRO A 29 -5.16 -3.81 7.49
N ARG A 30 -4.09 -4.07 8.26
CA ARG A 30 -2.91 -4.84 7.81
C ARG A 30 -2.58 -5.94 8.81
N THR A 31 -2.02 -7.04 8.33
CA THR A 31 -1.49 -8.12 9.15
C THR A 31 -0.20 -7.70 9.86
N ALA A 32 0.15 -8.42 10.92
CA ALA A 32 1.41 -8.25 11.63
C ALA A 32 2.65 -8.42 10.72
N GLU A 33 2.58 -9.34 9.76
CA GLU A 33 3.67 -9.59 8.80
C GLU A 33 3.85 -8.40 7.83
N GLU A 34 2.76 -7.86 7.28
CA GLU A 34 2.82 -6.66 6.42
C GLU A 34 3.37 -5.44 7.16
N VAL A 35 2.95 -5.23 8.41
CA VAL A 35 3.46 -4.15 9.26
C VAL A 35 4.94 -4.35 9.57
N GLY A 36 5.34 -5.58 9.88
CA GLY A 36 6.75 -5.94 10.11
C GLY A 36 7.63 -5.73 8.88
N TYR A 37 7.16 -6.16 7.70
CA TYR A 37 7.84 -5.91 6.43
C TYR A 37 8.00 -4.41 6.17
N ALA A 38 6.90 -3.65 6.23
CA ALA A 38 6.90 -2.22 5.98
C ALA A 38 7.83 -1.45 6.93
N ALA A 39 7.92 -1.87 8.20
CA ALA A 39 8.86 -1.30 9.16
C ALA A 39 10.32 -1.68 8.84
N SER A 40 10.57 -2.93 8.42
CA SER A 40 11.91 -3.45 8.17
C SER A 40 12.61 -2.85 6.95
N VAL A 41 11.85 -2.29 6.01
CA VAL A 41 12.38 -1.60 4.82
C VAL A 41 12.61 -0.11 5.06
N LEU A 42 12.32 0.41 6.26
CA LEU A 42 12.65 1.79 6.62
C LEU A 42 14.14 1.89 6.99
N ASP A 43 14.81 2.87 6.40
CA ASP A 43 16.22 3.13 6.66
C ASP A 43 16.49 3.35 8.16
N GLY A 44 17.49 2.65 8.70
CA GLY A 44 17.92 2.80 10.09
C GLY A 44 17.04 2.09 11.13
N VAL A 45 16.08 1.27 10.71
CA VAL A 45 15.13 0.56 11.58
C VAL A 45 15.42 -0.94 11.56
N GLU A 46 15.56 -1.52 12.75
CA GLU A 46 15.66 -2.97 12.91
C GLU A 46 14.47 -3.48 13.73
N VAL A 47 13.61 -4.31 13.12
CA VAL A 47 12.47 -4.91 13.82
C VAL A 47 12.95 -6.12 14.60
N LEU A 48 12.78 -6.13 15.92
CA LEU A 48 13.26 -7.21 16.80
C LEU A 48 12.12 -8.13 17.27
N ARG A 49 10.89 -7.62 17.34
CA ARG A 49 9.71 -8.40 17.72
C ARG A 49 8.46 -7.81 17.08
N VAL A 50 7.52 -8.68 16.72
CA VAL A 50 6.16 -8.31 16.32
C VAL A 50 5.17 -9.11 17.16
N THR A 51 4.18 -8.43 17.74
CA THR A 51 3.11 -9.03 18.52
C THR A 51 1.75 -8.53 17.99
N GLY A 52 0.74 -9.40 18.01
CA GLY A 52 -0.59 -9.12 17.44
C GLY A 52 -0.80 -9.86 16.11
N THR A 53 -2.04 -9.81 15.60
CA THR A 53 -2.44 -10.48 14.35
C THR A 53 -2.68 -9.49 13.22
N ALA A 54 -3.42 -8.42 13.49
CA ALA A 54 -3.72 -7.36 12.54
C ALA A 54 -3.89 -6.00 13.24
N THR A 55 -3.74 -4.90 12.50
CA THR A 55 -3.82 -3.54 13.04
C THR A 55 -5.21 -3.18 13.57
N ASN A 56 -6.25 -3.84 13.09
CA ASN A 56 -7.65 -3.63 13.50
C ASN A 56 -8.14 -4.64 14.56
N ASP A 57 -7.28 -5.55 15.03
CA ASP A 57 -7.62 -6.53 16.04
C ASP A 57 -7.18 -6.06 17.43
N GLY A 58 -8.12 -5.93 18.39
CA GLY A 58 -7.79 -5.57 19.77
C GLY A 58 -6.99 -4.27 19.87
N ASP A 59 -5.78 -4.35 20.43
CA ASP A 59 -4.85 -3.22 20.56
C ASP A 59 -4.02 -2.95 19.28
N GLY A 60 -4.21 -3.75 18.23
CA GLY A 60 -3.47 -3.70 16.97
C GLY A 60 -2.16 -4.50 16.99
N VAL A 61 -1.17 -4.01 16.23
CA VAL A 61 0.15 -4.63 16.12
C VAL A 61 1.16 -3.84 16.94
N GLU A 62 1.91 -4.52 17.81
CA GLU A 62 3.04 -3.93 18.53
C GLU A 62 4.35 -4.41 17.92
N LEU A 63 5.21 -3.46 17.55
CA LEU A 63 6.57 -3.68 17.10
C LEU A 63 7.54 -3.29 18.22
N ILE A 64 8.56 -4.12 18.46
CA ILE A 64 9.77 -3.65 19.13
C ILE A 64 10.80 -3.36 18.05
N VAL A 65 11.15 -2.09 17.88
CA VAL A 65 12.13 -1.62 16.91
C VAL A 65 13.38 -1.12 17.60
N ARG A 66 14.54 -1.33 16.98
CA ARG A 66 15.81 -0.71 17.38
C ARG A 66 16.14 0.38 16.36
N THR A 67 16.32 1.60 16.87
CA THR A 67 16.68 2.79 16.09
C THR A 67 17.96 3.39 16.64
N SER A 68 18.61 4.22 15.82
CA SER A 68 19.79 4.99 16.23
C SER A 68 19.43 6.45 16.34
N GLY A 69 19.98 7.14 17.34
CA GLY A 69 19.85 8.58 17.49
C GLY A 69 21.21 9.19 17.77
N SER A 70 21.43 10.42 17.30
CA SER A 70 22.70 11.11 17.49
C SER A 70 22.49 12.53 18.00
N ALA A 71 23.32 12.95 18.94
CA ALA A 71 23.29 14.32 19.47
C ALA A 71 24.70 14.83 19.75
N LEU A 72 24.86 16.16 19.70
CA LEU A 72 26.10 16.81 20.10
C LEU A 72 26.15 16.98 21.62
N GLU A 73 27.25 16.52 22.21
CA GLU A 73 27.56 16.83 23.59
C GLU A 73 27.92 18.32 23.74
N SER A 74 27.45 18.93 24.82
CA SER A 74 27.70 20.35 25.09
C SER A 74 29.03 20.52 25.82
N GLY A 75 29.95 21.31 25.29
CA GLY A 75 31.28 21.49 25.87
C GLY A 75 32.23 22.28 24.97
N LEU A 76 33.49 22.45 25.42
CA LEU A 76 34.54 23.16 24.67
C LEU A 76 35.10 22.33 23.48
N ASP A 77 34.82 21.03 23.44
CA ASP A 77 35.15 20.11 22.35
C ASP A 77 33.94 19.21 22.07
N PRO A 78 32.95 19.65 21.27
CA PRO A 78 31.69 18.95 21.10
C PRO A 78 31.89 17.64 20.32
N GLN A 79 31.54 16.52 20.94
CA GLN A 79 31.54 15.20 20.30
C GLN A 79 30.12 14.77 19.93
N THR A 80 29.97 14.07 18.81
CA THR A 80 28.71 13.42 18.44
C THR A 80 28.60 12.10 19.18
N ILE A 81 27.57 11.98 20.03
CA ILE A 81 27.20 10.74 20.70
C ILE A 81 26.11 10.10 19.85
N THR A 82 26.34 8.84 19.46
CA THR A 82 25.33 8.01 18.79
C THR A 82 24.94 6.87 19.71
N VAL A 83 23.64 6.73 19.97
CA VAL A 83 23.09 5.63 20.76
C VAL A 83 22.22 4.74 19.88
N ARG A 84 22.08 3.48 20.30
CA ARG A 84 21.12 2.53 19.75
C ARG A 84 20.22 2.04 20.88
N ARG A 85 18.92 2.26 20.74
CA ARG A 85 17.92 1.96 21.78
C ARG A 85 16.72 1.26 21.15
N CYS A 86 15.97 0.56 21.98
CA CYS A 86 14.79 -0.17 21.55
C CYS A 86 13.53 0.51 22.07
N PHE A 87 12.51 0.52 21.22
CA PHE A 87 11.25 1.18 21.49
C PHE A 87 10.09 0.30 21.06
N ALA A 88 9.01 0.31 21.85
CA ALA A 88 7.74 -0.27 21.47
C ALA A 88 6.92 0.77 20.69
N VAL A 89 6.53 0.39 19.48
CA VAL A 89 5.69 1.16 18.56
C VAL A 89 4.42 0.38 18.33
N ARG A 90 3.26 1.00 18.58
CA ARG A 90 1.96 0.38 18.33
C ARG A 90 1.35 0.94 17.06
N VAL A 91 0.75 0.06 16.26
CA VAL A 91 0.10 0.39 15.00
C VAL A 91 -1.33 -0.11 15.05
N SER A 92 -2.27 0.82 15.16
CA SER A 92 -3.71 0.57 15.11
C SER A 92 -4.45 1.79 14.56
N PRO A 93 -5.51 1.62 13.76
CA PRO A 93 -6.34 2.73 13.26
C PRO A 93 -7.02 3.54 14.37
N SER A 94 -7.11 2.99 15.60
CA SER A 94 -7.75 3.66 16.74
C SER A 94 -6.79 4.54 17.55
N LEU A 95 -5.50 4.54 17.21
CA LEU A 95 -4.49 5.32 17.94
C LEU A 95 -4.38 6.73 17.39
N GLU A 96 -3.89 7.64 18.23
CA GLU A 96 -3.56 8.99 17.79
C GLU A 96 -2.34 8.95 16.87
N TRP A 97 -2.42 9.67 15.76
CA TRP A 97 -1.30 9.80 14.84
C TRP A 97 -0.09 10.41 15.54
N GLY A 98 1.03 9.68 15.53
CA GLY A 98 2.26 10.14 16.16
C GLY A 98 2.33 9.94 17.68
N GLU A 99 1.57 8.99 18.23
CA GLU A 99 1.81 8.47 19.58
C GLU A 99 3.28 8.15 19.80
N GLU A 100 3.84 8.69 20.88
CA GLU A 100 5.27 8.57 21.18
C GLU A 100 5.68 7.12 21.46
N ALA A 101 6.79 6.69 20.85
CA ALA A 101 7.32 5.36 21.06
C ALA A 101 7.81 5.16 22.50
N ARG A 102 7.48 4.02 23.12
CA ARG A 102 7.83 3.74 24.52
C ARG A 102 9.19 3.08 24.64
N ASP A 103 10.05 3.54 25.54
CA ASP A 103 11.32 2.89 25.86
C ASP A 103 11.10 1.45 26.37
N VAL A 104 11.83 0.49 25.81
CA VAL A 104 11.83 -0.91 26.23
C VAL A 104 13.24 -1.50 26.15
N ASP A 105 13.48 -2.57 26.92
CA ASP A 105 14.69 -3.35 26.78
C ASP A 105 14.75 -4.02 25.40
N CYS A 106 15.94 -4.04 24.80
CA CYS A 106 16.15 -4.72 23.53
C CYS A 106 15.99 -6.24 23.71
N PRO A 107 15.06 -6.89 22.99
CA PRO A 107 14.97 -8.33 22.97
C PRO A 107 16.29 -8.96 22.51
N ASP A 108 16.63 -10.12 23.08
CA ASP A 108 17.73 -10.94 22.59
C ASP A 108 17.42 -11.47 21.19
N GLY A 109 18.45 -11.50 20.33
CA GLY A 109 18.38 -12.10 19.00
C GLY A 109 18.66 -11.12 17.85
N PRO A 110 18.82 -11.66 16.62
CA PRO A 110 18.97 -10.83 15.44
C PRO A 110 17.63 -10.15 15.07
N PRO A 111 17.67 -9.07 14.28
CA PRO A 111 16.47 -8.51 13.67
C PRO A 111 15.70 -9.55 12.86
N LEU A 112 14.37 -9.45 12.92
CA LEU A 112 13.45 -10.24 12.12
C LEU A 112 13.61 -9.90 10.64
N ARG A 113 13.36 -10.91 9.81
CA ARG A 113 13.32 -10.77 8.36
C ARG A 113 11.94 -11.15 7.89
N PHE A 114 11.40 -10.34 6.98
CA PHE A 114 10.10 -10.54 6.39
C PHE A 114 10.30 -10.79 4.89
N PRO A 115 9.59 -11.78 4.31
CA PRO A 115 9.58 -11.93 2.86
C PRO A 115 8.97 -10.68 2.23
N PRO A 116 9.39 -10.28 1.02
CA PRO A 116 8.65 -9.28 0.27
C PRO A 116 7.21 -9.77 0.02
N PRO A 117 6.25 -8.86 -0.07
CA PRO A 117 4.89 -9.23 -0.47
C PRO A 117 4.93 -9.94 -1.82
N PRO A 118 4.01 -10.89 -2.07
CA PRO A 118 3.90 -11.51 -3.38
C PRO A 118 3.64 -10.44 -4.45
N GLU A 119 4.24 -10.63 -5.62
CA GLU A 119 3.99 -9.75 -6.77
C GLU A 119 2.51 -9.87 -7.18
N PRO A 120 1.83 -8.74 -7.47
CA PRO A 120 0.44 -8.80 -7.93
C PRO A 120 0.32 -9.57 -9.24
N PRO A 121 -0.80 -10.29 -9.45
CA PRO A 121 -1.04 -10.99 -10.71
C PRO A 121 -1.11 -10.01 -11.88
N GLU A 122 -0.55 -10.41 -13.02
CA GLU A 122 -0.57 -9.61 -14.24
C GLU A 122 -1.99 -9.59 -14.83
N VAL A 123 -2.50 -8.38 -15.13
CA VAL A 123 -3.82 -8.23 -15.76
C VAL A 123 -3.72 -8.52 -17.25
N PRO A 124 -4.62 -9.34 -17.85
CA PRO A 124 -4.47 -9.82 -19.22
C PRO A 124 -4.89 -8.78 -20.28
N TYR A 125 -4.19 -7.64 -20.34
CA TYR A 125 -4.49 -6.52 -21.24
C TYR A 125 -4.66 -6.95 -22.71
N ALA A 126 -3.64 -7.63 -23.26
CA ALA A 126 -3.63 -8.00 -24.68
C ALA A 126 -4.72 -9.04 -25.02
N ALA A 127 -4.99 -9.97 -24.11
CA ALA A 127 -6.03 -10.97 -24.32
C ALA A 127 -7.43 -10.33 -24.25
N LEU A 128 -7.63 -9.37 -23.33
CA LEU A 128 -8.86 -8.60 -23.25
C LEU A 128 -9.09 -7.79 -24.54
N GLU A 129 -8.10 -7.01 -24.99
CA GLU A 129 -8.19 -6.20 -26.21
C GLU A 129 -8.49 -7.03 -27.47
N ALA A 130 -7.92 -8.22 -27.56
CA ALA A 130 -8.10 -9.13 -28.68
C ALA A 130 -9.46 -9.83 -28.68
N LYS A 131 -10.02 -10.16 -27.51
CA LYS A 131 -11.23 -10.99 -27.40
C LYS A 131 -12.52 -10.21 -27.19
N LEU A 132 -12.46 -8.95 -26.75
CA LEU A 132 -13.68 -8.17 -26.55
C LEU A 132 -14.46 -8.00 -27.86
N PRO A 133 -15.80 -8.10 -27.81
CA PRO A 133 -16.63 -8.02 -29.00
C PRO A 133 -16.52 -6.64 -29.64
N ARG A 134 -16.40 -6.62 -30.97
CA ARG A 134 -16.44 -5.39 -31.78
C ARG A 134 -17.84 -5.21 -32.34
N VAL A 135 -18.59 -4.27 -31.76
CA VAL A 135 -19.98 -4.01 -32.16
C VAL A 135 -19.98 -2.94 -33.27
N PRO A 136 -20.56 -3.20 -34.46
CA PRO A 136 -20.66 -2.19 -35.51
C PRO A 136 -21.51 -0.98 -35.07
N ALA A 137 -21.30 0.17 -35.71
CA ALA A 137 -22.14 1.34 -35.50
C ALA A 137 -23.63 1.01 -35.77
N GLY A 138 -24.52 1.41 -34.85
CA GLY A 138 -25.95 1.07 -34.89
C GLY A 138 -26.31 -0.33 -34.39
N GLY A 139 -25.31 -1.13 -34.00
CA GLY A 139 -25.50 -2.39 -33.29
C GLY A 139 -25.90 -2.20 -31.83
N ARG A 140 -26.13 -3.33 -31.14
CA ARG A 140 -26.41 -3.38 -29.71
C ARG A 140 -25.33 -4.20 -29.03
N VAL A 141 -24.79 -3.68 -27.94
CA VAL A 141 -23.84 -4.42 -27.09
C VAL A 141 -24.58 -5.46 -26.26
N ASP A 142 -24.08 -6.69 -26.24
CA ASP A 142 -24.57 -7.77 -25.39
C ASP A 142 -23.65 -7.96 -24.16
N GLU A 143 -24.12 -7.54 -22.98
CA GLU A 143 -23.38 -7.73 -21.73
C GLU A 143 -23.11 -9.21 -21.44
N ALA A 144 -24.02 -10.11 -21.81
CA ALA A 144 -23.83 -11.54 -21.59
C ALA A 144 -22.72 -12.12 -22.47
N GLU A 145 -22.51 -11.56 -23.67
CA GLU A 145 -21.35 -11.88 -24.51
C GLU A 145 -20.05 -11.38 -23.88
N VAL A 146 -20.04 -10.14 -23.38
CA VAL A 146 -18.88 -9.58 -22.67
C VAL A 146 -18.51 -10.45 -21.47
N ARG A 147 -19.47 -10.81 -20.62
CA ARG A 147 -19.22 -11.70 -19.46
C ARG A 147 -18.67 -13.06 -19.88
N ARG A 148 -19.22 -13.68 -20.93
CA ARG A 148 -18.69 -14.95 -21.47
C ARG A 148 -17.25 -14.83 -21.96
N VAL A 149 -16.87 -13.70 -22.55
CA VAL A 149 -15.48 -13.44 -22.96
C VAL A 149 -14.59 -13.36 -21.72
N LEU A 150 -15.01 -12.62 -20.69
CA LEU A 150 -14.27 -12.48 -19.43
C LEU A 150 -14.10 -13.82 -18.73
N ASP A 151 -15.15 -14.64 -18.64
CA ASP A 151 -15.11 -15.98 -18.06
C ASP A 151 -14.17 -16.93 -18.84
N GLY A 152 -13.90 -16.64 -20.11
CA GLY A 152 -12.98 -17.37 -20.98
C GLY A 152 -11.55 -16.80 -21.02
N LEU A 153 -11.26 -15.79 -20.19
CA LEU A 153 -9.89 -15.34 -19.94
C LEU A 153 -9.27 -16.20 -18.84
N ASP A 154 -8.02 -16.62 -19.06
CA ASP A 154 -7.23 -17.29 -18.04
C ASP A 154 -6.72 -16.21 -17.06
N MET A 155 -7.58 -15.86 -16.09
CA MET A 155 -7.33 -14.82 -15.10
C MET A 155 -6.99 -15.46 -13.76
N ASP A 156 -6.03 -14.85 -13.06
CA ASP A 156 -5.78 -15.19 -11.66
C ASP A 156 -7.04 -14.91 -10.81
N PRO A 157 -7.44 -15.83 -9.91
CA PRO A 157 -8.64 -15.67 -9.09
C PRO A 157 -8.63 -14.45 -8.18
N GLU A 158 -7.46 -13.86 -7.90
CA GLU A 158 -7.35 -12.63 -7.11
C GLU A 158 -7.67 -11.36 -7.92
N ILE A 159 -7.73 -11.45 -9.25
CA ILE A 159 -8.16 -10.34 -10.10
C ILE A 159 -9.67 -10.12 -9.94
N THR A 160 -10.01 -8.98 -9.35
CA THR A 160 -11.40 -8.52 -9.28
C THR A 160 -11.84 -8.05 -10.66
N THR A 161 -13.00 -8.56 -11.09
CA THR A 161 -13.66 -8.16 -12.33
C THR A 161 -14.96 -7.42 -12.00
N GLU A 162 -15.11 -6.19 -12.49
CA GLU A 162 -16.36 -5.47 -12.44
C GLU A 162 -16.88 -5.21 -13.85
N VAL A 163 -18.19 -5.39 -14.04
CA VAL A 163 -18.88 -5.13 -15.31
C VAL A 163 -20.11 -4.29 -15.01
N LYS A 164 -20.25 -3.17 -15.73
CA LYS A 164 -21.41 -2.28 -15.59
C LYS A 164 -21.92 -1.85 -16.95
N THR A 165 -23.23 -1.95 -17.14
CA THR A 165 -23.92 -1.47 -18.34
C THR A 165 -24.55 -0.10 -18.08
N GLU A 166 -24.33 0.84 -19.00
CA GLU A 166 -24.90 2.17 -18.95
C GLU A 166 -25.08 2.73 -20.37
N ASP A 167 -26.26 3.28 -20.67
CA ASP A 167 -26.59 3.91 -21.96
C ASP A 167 -26.27 3.06 -23.21
N GLY A 168 -26.46 1.73 -23.09
CA GLY A 168 -26.19 0.79 -24.20
C GLY A 168 -24.70 0.46 -24.40
N ARG A 169 -23.85 0.87 -23.46
CA ARG A 169 -22.41 0.58 -23.41
C ARG A 169 -22.11 -0.33 -22.22
N VAL A 170 -21.03 -1.10 -22.31
CA VAL A 170 -20.57 -1.99 -21.23
C VAL A 170 -19.16 -1.57 -20.82
N GLY A 171 -19.02 -1.08 -19.59
CA GLY A 171 -17.75 -0.79 -18.95
C GLY A 171 -17.24 -2.01 -18.19
N ILE A 172 -15.92 -2.17 -18.19
CA ILE A 172 -15.21 -3.30 -17.59
C ILE A 172 -14.02 -2.75 -16.80
N LEU A 173 -13.82 -3.28 -15.60
CA LEU A 173 -12.60 -3.12 -14.81
C LEU A 173 -12.03 -4.51 -14.51
N LEU A 174 -10.75 -4.69 -14.81
CA LEU A 174 -9.93 -5.78 -14.26
C LEU A 174 -8.91 -5.15 -13.31
N SER A 175 -8.93 -5.55 -12.04
CA SER A 175 -8.03 -5.01 -11.03
C SER A 175 -7.42 -6.14 -10.19
N PRO A 176 -6.09 -6.25 -10.09
CA PRO A 176 -5.46 -7.13 -9.12
C PRO A 176 -5.72 -6.60 -7.70
N PRO A 177 -5.37 -7.38 -6.66
CA PRO A 177 -5.34 -6.89 -5.29
C PRO A 177 -4.48 -5.64 -5.20
N MET A 178 -4.97 -4.65 -4.47
CA MET A 178 -4.25 -3.41 -4.25
C MET A 178 -3.15 -3.61 -3.20
N TYR A 179 -1.89 -3.62 -3.63
CA TYR A 179 -0.75 -3.47 -2.73
C TYR A 179 -0.53 -1.99 -2.42
N ARG A 180 -0.63 -1.68 -1.14
CA ARG A 180 -0.85 -0.32 -0.65
C ARG A 180 0.45 0.46 -0.75
N TYR A 181 0.40 1.62 -1.42
CA TYR A 181 1.49 2.55 -1.77
C TYR A 181 2.07 2.41 -3.19
N GLU A 182 1.66 1.40 -3.96
CA GLU A 182 2.04 1.27 -5.37
C GLU A 182 0.85 1.49 -6.31
N PRO A 183 1.09 1.95 -7.56
CA PRO A 183 0.05 2.05 -8.55
C PRO A 183 -0.50 0.66 -8.88
N VAL A 184 -1.82 0.53 -8.88
CA VAL A 184 -2.49 -0.74 -9.23
C VAL A 184 -2.47 -0.89 -10.75
N ASP A 185 -1.99 -2.00 -11.30
CA ASP A 185 -1.97 -2.25 -12.76
C ASP A 185 -3.35 -2.65 -13.31
N CYS A 186 -4.38 -1.86 -12.98
CA CYS A 186 -5.74 -2.09 -13.46
C CYS A 186 -5.89 -1.81 -14.96
N VAL A 187 -6.78 -2.56 -15.61
CA VAL A 187 -7.17 -2.36 -17.01
C VAL A 187 -8.64 -2.00 -17.06
N LEU A 188 -8.95 -0.96 -17.83
CA LEU A 188 -10.30 -0.54 -18.13
C LEU A 188 -10.63 -0.90 -19.57
N ALA A 189 -11.90 -1.21 -19.81
CA ALA A 189 -12.42 -1.31 -21.15
C ALA A 189 -13.86 -0.80 -21.25
N VAL A 190 -14.21 -0.29 -22.42
CA VAL A 190 -15.59 0.03 -22.77
C VAL A 190 -15.92 -0.60 -24.12
N VAL A 191 -17.05 -1.29 -24.19
CA VAL A 191 -17.64 -1.80 -25.42
C VAL A 191 -18.86 -0.96 -25.75
N GLU A 192 -18.85 -0.31 -26.91
CA GLU A 192 -19.97 0.49 -27.41
C GLU A 192 -20.20 0.28 -28.92
N PRO A 193 -21.37 0.65 -29.45
CA PRO A 193 -21.60 0.56 -30.89
C PRO A 193 -20.64 1.44 -31.68
N GLY A 194 -19.84 0.83 -32.54
CA GLY A 194 -18.84 1.48 -33.40
C GLY A 194 -17.43 1.47 -32.82
N GLU A 195 -17.27 1.30 -31.50
CA GLU A 195 -15.97 1.43 -30.85
C GLU A 195 -15.80 0.50 -29.65
N THR A 196 -14.58 0.01 -29.46
CA THR A 196 -14.24 -0.77 -28.27
C THR A 196 -12.84 -0.39 -27.87
N ASN A 197 -12.71 0.15 -26.67
CA ASN A 197 -11.47 0.68 -26.16
C ASN A 197 -11.04 -0.11 -24.94
N VAL A 198 -9.75 -0.42 -24.89
CA VAL A 198 -9.07 -1.02 -23.74
C VAL A 198 -7.89 -0.13 -23.43
N TRP A 199 -7.71 0.24 -22.16
CA TRP A 199 -6.59 1.07 -21.75
C TRP A 199 -6.21 0.82 -20.29
N MET A 200 -4.98 1.19 -19.97
CA MET A 200 -4.52 1.30 -18.60
C MET A 200 -4.49 2.79 -18.23
N PRO A 201 -5.10 3.22 -17.11
CA PRO A 201 -5.00 4.61 -16.67
C PRO A 201 -3.54 5.03 -16.44
N SER A 202 -3.30 6.34 -16.44
CA SER A 202 -1.97 6.86 -16.13
C SER A 202 -1.52 6.45 -14.72
N ARG A 203 -0.20 6.35 -14.50
CA ARG A 203 0.35 5.94 -13.19
C ARG A 203 -0.24 6.74 -12.02
N ILE A 204 -0.44 8.04 -12.19
CA ILE A 204 -1.03 8.92 -11.16
C ILE A 204 -2.46 8.48 -10.85
N GLN A 205 -3.31 8.29 -11.86
CA GLN A 205 -4.70 7.86 -11.67
C GLN A 205 -4.82 6.44 -11.09
N ARG A 206 -3.77 5.62 -11.19
CA ARG A 206 -3.70 4.26 -10.63
C ARG A 206 -3.25 4.24 -9.16
N MET A 207 -2.89 5.39 -8.59
CA MET A 207 -2.60 5.47 -7.16
C MET A 207 -3.88 5.25 -6.35
N PRO A 208 -3.77 4.60 -5.17
CA PRO A 208 -4.90 4.45 -4.26
C PRO A 208 -5.57 5.80 -3.95
N GLY A 209 -6.89 5.90 -4.15
CA GLY A 209 -7.68 7.11 -3.88
C GLY A 209 -7.90 8.04 -5.08
N GLU A 210 -7.16 7.88 -6.18
CA GLU A 210 -7.26 8.77 -7.35
C GLU A 210 -8.41 8.41 -8.32
N GLY A 211 -9.14 7.34 -8.05
CA GLY A 211 -10.38 6.95 -8.77
C GLY A 211 -10.18 6.39 -10.18
N GLY A 212 -8.95 6.27 -10.67
CA GLY A 212 -8.66 5.78 -12.02
C GLY A 212 -8.97 4.31 -12.23
N CYS A 213 -8.83 3.47 -11.20
CA CYS A 213 -9.20 2.05 -11.25
C CYS A 213 -10.64 1.83 -10.79
N SER A 214 -11.61 2.24 -11.60
CA SER A 214 -13.04 2.01 -11.33
C SER A 214 -13.80 1.73 -12.62
N VAL A 215 -14.85 0.90 -12.54
CA VAL A 215 -15.74 0.67 -13.70
C VAL A 215 -16.48 1.94 -14.10
N GLY A 216 -16.66 2.89 -13.17
CA GLY A 216 -17.15 4.23 -13.46
C GLY A 216 -16.22 5.00 -14.41
N ASN A 217 -14.91 4.94 -14.19
CA ASN A 217 -13.91 5.55 -15.07
C ASN A 217 -13.85 4.87 -16.45
N ALA A 218 -14.26 3.60 -16.57
CA ALA A 218 -14.41 2.96 -17.87
C ALA A 218 -15.57 3.56 -18.69
N LEU A 219 -16.69 3.88 -18.04
CA LEU A 219 -17.87 4.47 -18.70
C LEU A 219 -17.78 5.99 -18.86
N HIS A 220 -17.06 6.65 -17.95
CA HIS A 220 -16.89 8.09 -17.84
C HIS A 220 -15.41 8.42 -17.57
N PRO A 221 -14.54 8.37 -18.59
CA PRO A 221 -13.11 8.56 -18.42
C PRO A 221 -12.78 9.93 -17.81
N LEU A 222 -11.95 9.92 -16.77
CA LEU A 222 -11.34 11.11 -16.20
C LEU A 222 -10.46 11.79 -17.27
N PRO A 223 -10.44 13.13 -17.32
CA PRO A 223 -9.54 13.84 -18.22
C PRO A 223 -8.08 13.48 -17.92
N PRO A 224 -7.19 13.50 -18.93
CA PRO A 224 -5.78 13.23 -18.73
C PRO A 224 -5.17 14.25 -17.75
N PRO A 225 -4.25 13.83 -16.86
CA PRO A 225 -3.59 14.74 -15.92
C PRO A 225 -2.78 15.80 -16.68
N HIS A 226 -2.85 17.05 -16.20
CA HIS A 226 -2.16 18.22 -16.76
C HIS A 226 -0.69 18.30 -16.34
#